data_AF-A0A6N1YFU0-F1
#
_entry.id   AF-A0A6N1YFU0-F1
#
_cell.length_a   1.000
_cell.length_b   1.000
_cell.length_c   1.000
_cell.angle_alpha   90.00
_cell.angle_beta   90.00
_cell.angle_gamma   90.00
#
_symmetry.space_group_name_H-M   'P 1'
#
loop_
_entity.id
_entity.type
_entity.pdbx_description
1 polymer ?
#
loop_
_entity_poly.entity_id
_entity_poly.type
_entity_poly.pdbx_seq_one_letter_code
_entity_poly.pdbx_strand_id
1 'polypeptide(L)' 'MTVSIKVRYFASLKELLGRSEDMLEFEQVLSVADVWRQATEAKVMPDNTLAALNMEYVDLACIVADGDEVAFFPPVTGG' A
#
# COMPACT_ATOMS: atom_id res chain seq x y z
N MET A 1 16.61 -1.38 13.86
CA MET A 1 15.37 -2.14 14.16
C MET A 1 14.66 -2.23 12.84
N THR A 2 14.42 -3.43 12.32
CA THR A 2 13.74 -3.62 11.04
C THR A 2 12.24 -3.54 11.29
N VAL A 3 11.55 -2.78 10.44
CA VAL A 3 10.09 -2.67 10.39
C VAL A 3 9.60 -3.62 9.30
N SER A 4 8.62 -4.46 9.62
CA SER A 4 7.99 -5.39 8.68
C SER A 4 6.49 -5.10 8.59
N ILE A 5 6.00 -4.85 7.38
CA ILE A 5 4.58 -4.57 7.13
C ILE A 5 4.02 -5.47 6.03
N LYS A 6 2.71 -5.67 6.08
CA LYS A 6 1.98 -6.34 5.02
C LYS A 6 1.38 -5.32 4.06
N VAL A 7 1.60 -5.51 2.75
CA VAL A 7 0.99 -4.68 1.71
C VAL A 7 -0.01 -5.52 0.94
N ARG A 8 -1.23 -5.01 0.74
CA ARG A 8 -2.31 -5.72 0.04
C ARG A 8 -2.84 -4.90 -1.13
N TYR A 9 -3.11 -5.57 -2.23
CA TYR A 9 -3.66 -4.97 -3.45
C TYR A 9 -4.98 -5.62 -3.80
N PHE A 10 -5.96 -4.80 -4.18
CA PHE A 10 -7.31 -5.26 -4.52
C PHE A 10 -7.71 -4.88 -5.94
N ALA A 11 -8.72 -5.60 -6.46
CA ALA A 11 -9.35 -5.37 -7.75
C ALA A 11 -8.31 -5.17 -8.88
N SER A 12 -8.44 -4.10 -9.66
CA SER A 12 -7.57 -3.81 -10.80
C SER A 12 -6.10 -3.66 -10.45
N LEU A 13 -5.76 -3.27 -9.21
CA LEU A 13 -4.36 -3.16 -8.76
C LEU A 13 -3.71 -4.53 -8.60
N LYS A 14 -4.46 -5.52 -8.08
CA LYS A 14 -4.01 -6.92 -8.03
C LYS A 14 -3.74 -7.47 -9.43
N GLU A 15 -4.60 -7.16 -10.39
CA GLU A 15 -4.45 -7.59 -11.78
C GLU A 15 -3.25 -6.91 -12.46
N LEU A 16 -3.08 -5.61 -12.22
CA LEU A 16 -1.97 -4.80 -12.73
C LEU A 16 -0.60 -5.30 -12.21
N LEU A 17 -0.55 -5.72 -10.95
CA LEU A 17 0.68 -6.18 -10.29
C LEU A 17 0.90 -7.70 -10.43
N GLY A 18 -0.13 -8.46 -10.80
CA GLY A 18 -0.08 -9.92 -10.88
C GLY A 18 0.01 -10.64 -9.53
N ARG A 19 -0.16 -9.91 -8.42
CA ARG A 19 -0.09 -10.42 -7.04
C ARG A 19 -1.05 -9.67 -6.14
N SER A 20 -1.54 -10.34 -5.09
CA SER A 20 -2.50 -9.75 -4.13
C SER A 20 -1.87 -9.15 -2.89
N GLU A 21 -0.64 -9.51 -2.57
CA GLU A 21 0.06 -9.01 -1.39
C GLU A 21 1.58 -9.14 -1.53
N ASP A 22 2.28 -8.33 -0.74
CA ASP A 22 3.72 -8.39 -0.50
C ASP A 22 4.02 -8.24 1.00
N MET A 23 5.18 -8.74 1.43
CA MET A 23 5.78 -8.36 2.71
C MET A 23 6.89 -7.36 2.43
N LEU A 24 6.88 -6.23 3.13
CA LEU A 24 7.88 -5.19 2.95
C LEU A 24 8.67 -5.00 4.25
N GLU A 25 9.99 -5.00 4.14
CA GLU A 25 10.91 -4.77 5.26
C GLU A 25 11.77 -3.53 5.00
N PHE A 26 11.91 -2.67 6.01
CA PHE A 26 12.68 -1.43 5.91
C PHE A 26 13.21 -0.97 7.28
N GLU A 27 14.28 -0.19 7.28
CA GLU A 27 14.87 0.36 8.52
C GLU A 27 14.49 1.82 8.79
N GLN A 28 13.96 2.51 7.79
CA GLN A 28 13.60 3.92 7.85
C GLN A 28 12.10 4.11 7.87
N VAL A 29 11.63 5.16 8.52
CA VAL A 29 10.21 5.52 8.50
C VAL A 29 9.74 5.74 7.06
N LEU A 30 8.64 5.08 6.66
CA LEU A 30 8.03 5.23 5.34
C LEU A 30 6.64 5.86 5.47
N SER A 31 6.27 6.64 4.47
CA SER A 31 4.88 7.00 4.24
C SER A 31 4.17 5.94 3.41
N VAL A 32 2.83 5.93 3.41
CA VAL A 32 2.03 5.08 2.52
C VAL A 32 2.42 5.26 1.04
N ALA A 33 2.76 6.48 0.62
CA ALA A 33 3.26 6.74 -0.74
C ALA A 33 4.59 6.01 -1.01
N ASP A 34 5.51 6.03 -0.04
CA ASP A 34 6.80 5.35 -0.17
C ASP A 34 6.63 3.83 -0.15
N VAL A 35 5.69 3.31 0.65
CA VAL A 35 5.32 1.89 0.66
C VAL A 35 4.86 1.44 -0.73
N TRP A 36 3.97 2.19 -1.40
CA TRP A 36 3.57 1.89 -2.77
C TRP A 36 4.79 1.82 -3.69
N ARG A 37 5.65 2.85 -3.65
CA ARG A 37 6.83 2.93 -4.52
C ARG A 37 7.77 1.76 -4.28
N GLN A 38 8.02 1.38 -3.04
CA GLN A 38 8.94 0.30 -2.74
C GLN A 38 8.35 -1.07 -3.10
N ALA A 39 7.08 -1.30 -2.74
CA ALA A 39 6.40 -2.57 -2.97
C ALA A 39 6.07 -2.82 -4.45
N THR A 40 6.03 -1.77 -5.29
CA THR A 40 5.73 -1.90 -6.73
C THR A 40 6.92 -1.60 -7.65
N GLU A 41 8.14 -1.56 -7.11
CA GLU A 41 9.36 -1.26 -7.87
C GLU A 41 9.28 0.09 -8.61
N ALA A 42 8.79 1.10 -7.92
CA ALA A 42 8.59 2.48 -8.37
C ALA A 42 7.63 2.63 -9.57
N LYS A 43 6.67 1.70 -9.76
CA LYS A 43 5.56 1.90 -10.69
C LYS A 43 4.75 3.13 -10.32
N VAL A 44 4.28 3.84 -11.34
CA VAL A 44 3.36 4.97 -11.18
C VAL A 44 2.07 4.47 -10.52
N MET A 45 1.70 5.09 -9.39
CA MET A 45 0.43 4.80 -8.73
C MET A 45 -0.72 5.29 -9.62
N PRO A 46 -1.72 4.46 -9.94
CA PRO A 46 -2.86 4.90 -10.73
C PRO A 46 -3.61 6.06 -10.04
N ASP A 47 -4.17 6.96 -10.84
CA ASP A 47 -4.98 8.06 -10.35
C ASP A 47 -6.15 7.55 -9.49
N ASN A 48 -6.50 8.32 -8.46
CA ASN A 48 -7.56 8.02 -7.49
C ASN A 48 -7.37 6.71 -6.70
N THR A 49 -6.17 6.12 -6.66
CA THR A 49 -5.87 5.00 -5.76
C THR A 49 -6.11 5.43 -4.32
N LEU A 50 -6.95 4.65 -3.62
CA LEU A 50 -7.22 4.81 -2.20
C LEU A 50 -6.28 3.91 -1.41
N ALA A 51 -5.96 4.36 -0.19
CA ALA A 51 -5.16 3.60 0.75
C ALA A 51 -5.87 3.47 2.10
N ALA A 52 -5.65 2.33 2.75
CA ALA A 52 -6.05 2.13 4.14
C ALA A 52 -4.88 1.57 4.96
N LEU A 53 -4.73 2.05 6.18
CA LEU A 53 -3.82 1.53 7.18
C LEU A 53 -4.66 0.84 8.25
N ASN A 54 -4.42 -0.44 8.50
CA ASN A 54 -5.15 -1.22 9.51
C ASN A 54 -6.69 -1.11 9.40
N MET A 55 -7.21 -1.22 8.18
CA MET A 55 -8.64 -1.09 7.83
C MET A 55 -9.23 0.32 7.95
N GLU A 56 -8.44 1.35 8.23
CA GLU A 56 -8.88 2.75 8.26
C GLU A 56 -8.34 3.52 7.05
N TYR A 57 -9.19 4.35 6.43
CA TYR A 57 -8.77 5.19 5.31
C TYR A 57 -7.74 6.21 5.77
N VAL A 58 -6.64 6.31 5.01
CA VAL A 58 -5.56 7.25 5.31
C VAL A 58 -5.07 7.97 4.06
N ASP A 59 -4.52 9.16 4.26
CA ASP A 59 -3.78 9.87 3.24
C ASP A 59 -2.44 9.17 2.95
N LEU A 60 -1.92 9.40 1.73
CA LEU A 60 -0.65 8.85 1.29
C LEU A 60 0.57 9.34 2.11
N ALA A 61 0.41 10.45 2.83
CA ALA A 61 1.42 10.99 3.74
C ALA A 61 1.43 10.32 5.12
N CYS A 62 0.45 9.44 5.41
CA CYS A 62 0.41 8.70 6.67
C CYS A 62 1.65 7.83 6.81
N ILE A 63 2.18 7.77 8.04
CA ILE A 63 3.38 7.01 8.36
C ILE A 63 3.02 5.60 8.79
N VAL A 64 3.76 4.62 8.30
CA VAL A 64 3.60 3.21 8.67
C VAL A 64 4.57 2.81 9.78
N ALA A 65 4.13 1.89 10.62
CA ALA A 65 4.87 1.32 11.73
C ALA A 65 5.01 -0.20 11.60
N ASP A 66 5.77 -0.80 12.50
CA ASP A 66 6.01 -2.25 12.52
C ASP A 66 4.73 -3.03 12.78
N GLY A 67 4.50 -4.05 11.97
CA GLY A 67 3.31 -4.91 12.03
C GLY A 67 2.07 -4.35 11.34
N ASP A 68 2.14 -3.17 10.72
CA ASP A 68 1.00 -2.57 10.03
C ASP A 68 0.58 -3.36 8.77
N GLU A 69 -0.71 -3.26 8.44
CA GLU A 69 -1.25 -3.66 7.14
C GLU A 69 -1.64 -2.42 6.32
N VAL A 70 -1.03 -2.25 5.15
CA VAL A 70 -1.39 -1.22 4.17
C VAL A 70 -2.14 -1.87 3.02
N ALA A 71 -3.35 -1.40 2.75
CA ALA A 71 -4.17 -1.84 1.63
C ALA A 71 -4.28 -0.74 0.57
N PHE A 72 -4.07 -1.10 -0.70
CA PHE A 72 -4.31 -0.24 -1.86
C PHE A 72 -5.43 -0.79 -2.72
N PHE A 73 -6.35 0.09 -3.11
CA PHE A 73 -7.50 -0.30 -3.90
C PHE A 73 -7.96 0.86 -4.80
N PRO A 74 -8.52 0.55 -5.99
CA PRO A 74 -9.11 1.58 -6.83
C PRO A 74 -10.30 2.24 -6.10
N PRO A 75 -10.72 3.44 -6.52
CA PRO A 75 -11.89 4.08 -5.93
C PRO A 75 -13.09 3.15 -6.10
N VAL A 76 -13.88 3.00 -5.03
CA VAL A 76 -15.07 2.15 -5.06
C VAL A 76 -16.09 2.78 -6.01
N THR A 77 -16.14 2.31 -7.25
CA THR A 77 -17.24 2.60 -8.16
C THR A 77 -18.42 1.74 -7.74
N GLY A 78 -19.18 2.21 -6.75
CA GLY A 78 -20.37 1.53 -6.29
C GLY A 78 -21.39 1.36 -7.43
N GLY A 79 -22.00 0.18 -7.48
CA GLY A 79 -23.34 -0.01 -8.03
C GLY A 79 -24.40 0.29 -6.98
#